data_AF-A0A952W657-F1
#
_entry.id   AF-A0A952W657-F1
#
_cell.length_a   1.000
_cell.length_b   1.000
_cell.length_c   1.000
_cell.angle_alpha   90.00
_cell.angle_beta   90.00
_cell.angle_gamma   90.00
#
_symmetry.space_group_name_H-M   'P 1'
#
loop_
_entity.id
_entity.type
_entity.pdbx_description
1 polymer ?
#
loop_
_entity_poly.entity_id
_entity_poly.type
_entity_poly.pdbx_seq_one_letter_code
_entity_poly.pdbx_strand_id
1 'polypeptide(L)'
;MIRIELPWPPSVNRYWRSIPLRRGYRVVLSREGRAYRRDVCARLAAHRWSLAGRLHVRVTLCAPTRRPIDLDNRLKGLLDAMQHAGVYDDDGQIDRIEVERGEVIEGGSALVEITEVIA
;
A
#
# COMPACT_ATOMS: atom_id res chain seq x y z
N MET A 1 -10.25 9.55 -12.13
CA MET A 1 -8.86 9.19 -11.76
C MET A 1 -8.51 9.94 -10.49
N ILE A 2 -7.99 9.24 -9.48
CA ILE A 2 -7.49 9.79 -8.22
C ILE A 2 -5.99 9.62 -8.18
N ARG A 3 -5.28 10.60 -7.62
CA ARG A 3 -3.84 10.55 -7.39
C ARG A 3 -3.56 10.74 -5.91
N ILE A 4 -2.73 9.87 -5.35
CA ILE A 4 -2.36 9.88 -3.94
C ILE A 4 -0.86 9.73 -3.84
N GLU A 5 -0.22 10.61 -3.07
CA GLU A 5 1.16 10.44 -2.66
C GLU A 5 1.20 9.88 -1.24
N LEU A 6 1.87 8.74 -1.08
CA LEU A 6 1.99 8.02 0.18
C LEU A 6 3.46 7.85 0.57
N PRO A 7 3.75 7.75 1.89
CA PRO A 7 5.10 7.47 2.37
C PRO A 7 5.64 6.16 1.81
N TRP A 8 6.96 6.00 1.82
CA TRP A 8 7.61 4.76 1.43
C TRP A 8 7.10 3.55 2.24
N PRO A 9 6.47 2.54 1.60
CA PRO A 9 5.95 1.37 2.30
C PRO A 9 7.07 0.50 2.87
N PRO A 10 6.95 -0.01 4.11
CA PRO A 10 7.89 -1.02 4.59
C PRO A 10 7.71 -2.31 3.79
N SER A 11 8.75 -3.15 3.76
CA SER A 11 8.65 -4.45 3.10
C SER A 11 7.61 -5.34 3.80
N VAL A 12 7.00 -6.29 3.10
CA VAL A 12 6.09 -7.33 3.63
C VAL A 12 6.68 -7.97 4.89
N ASN A 13 7.96 -8.31 4.86
CA ASN A 13 8.64 -8.93 6.01
C ASN A 13 8.75 -8.02 7.24
N ARG A 14 8.73 -6.70 7.05
CA ARG A 14 8.68 -5.72 8.13
C ARG A 14 7.25 -5.30 8.46
N TYR A 15 6.30 -5.48 7.54
CA TYR A 15 4.90 -5.11 7.70
C TYR A 15 4.13 -6.13 8.54
N TRP A 16 4.28 -7.42 8.24
CA TRP A 16 3.67 -8.52 8.97
C TRP A 16 4.69 -9.29 9.81
N ARG A 17 4.23 -9.91 10.89
CA ARG A 17 5.02 -10.78 11.75
C ARG A 17 4.25 -12.05 12.07
N SER A 18 4.93 -13.19 11.95
CA SER A 18 4.45 -14.47 12.45
C SER A 18 4.76 -14.60 13.94
N ILE A 19 3.74 -14.89 14.75
CA ILE A 19 3.85 -15.15 16.19
C ILE A 19 3.58 -16.65 16.41
N PRO A 20 4.54 -17.42 16.96
CA PRO A 20 4.31 -18.82 17.32
C PRO A 20 3.28 -18.93 18.44
N LEU A 21 2.39 -19.90 18.30
CA LEU A 21 1.42 -20.29 19.32
C LEU A 21 1.76 -21.71 19.80
N ARG A 22 1.12 -22.16 20.89
CA ARG A 22 1.26 -23.55 21.37
C ARG A 22 0.96 -24.60 20.30
N ARG A 23 0.06 -24.27 19.35
CA ARG A 23 -0.20 -25.03 18.13
C ARG A 23 -0.31 -24.05 16.95
N GLY A 24 0.70 -24.06 16.07
CA GLY A 24 0.72 -23.24 14.85
C GLY A 24 1.24 -21.82 15.04
N TYR A 25 0.86 -20.93 14.12
CA TYR A 25 1.32 -19.55 14.05
C TYR A 25 0.16 -18.60 13.74
N ARG A 26 0.27 -17.35 14.22
CA ARG A 26 -0.63 -16.26 13.86
C ARG A 26 0.15 -15.15 13.18
N VAL A 27 -0.30 -14.74 12.00
CA VAL A 27 0.22 -13.55 11.33
C VAL A 27 -0.50 -12.32 11.87
N VAL A 28 0.26 -11.33 12.31
CA VAL A 28 -0.24 -10.03 12.78
C VAL A 28 0.54 -8.91 12.12
N LEU A 29 0.02 -7.69 12.16
CA LEU A 29 0.83 -6.51 11.85
C LEU A 29 1.99 -6.39 12.82
N SER A 30 3.14 -5.99 12.31
CA SER A 30 4.27 -5.59 13.15
C SER A 30 4.00 -4.20 13.76
N ARG A 31 4.91 -3.73 14.63
CA ARG A 31 4.88 -2.34 15.11
C ARG A 31 5.00 -1.34 13.96
N GLU A 32 5.82 -1.66 12.97
CA GLU A 32 6.07 -0.81 11.80
C GLU A 32 4.89 -0.82 10.84
N GLY A 33 4.29 -1.99 10.57
CA GLY A 33 3.06 -2.08 9.77
C GLY A 33 1.91 -1.28 10.38
N ARG A 34 1.72 -1.35 11.70
CA ARG A 34 0.74 -0.49 12.40
C ARG A 34 1.07 0.98 12.32
N ALA A 35 2.34 1.36 12.42
CA ALA A 35 2.76 2.75 12.33
C ALA A 35 2.51 3.32 10.92
N TYR A 36 2.91 2.57 9.89
CA TYR A 36 2.69 2.92 8.50
C TYR A 36 1.19 3.07 8.19
N ARG A 37 0.38 2.08 8.57
CA ARG A 37 -1.07 2.12 8.40
C ARG A 37 -1.70 3.35 9.06
N ARG A 38 -1.28 3.71 10.28
CA ARG A 38 -1.77 4.95 10.94
C ARG A 38 -1.35 6.21 10.19
N ASP A 39 -0.12 6.27 9.67
CA ASP A 39 0.35 7.43 8.89
C ASP A 39 -0.46 7.58 7.59
N VAL A 40 -0.68 6.49 6.88
CA VAL A 40 -1.54 6.45 5.68
C VAL A 40 -2.94 6.93 6.04
N CYS A 41 -3.60 6.38 7.06
CA CYS A 41 -4.93 6.84 7.49
C CYS A 41 -4.94 8.33 7.85
N ALA A 42 -3.94 8.84 8.56
CA ALA A 42 -3.87 10.24 8.96
C ALA A 42 -3.77 11.18 7.75
N ARG A 43 -2.92 10.84 6.77
CA ARG A 43 -2.76 11.61 5.51
C ARG A 43 -4.04 11.63 4.68
N LEU A 44 -4.78 10.53 4.75
CA LEU A 44 -5.96 10.28 3.94
C LEU A 44 -7.27 10.67 4.64
N ALA A 45 -7.25 11.01 5.93
CA ALA A 45 -8.43 11.26 6.76
C ALA A 45 -9.35 12.39 6.26
N ALA A 46 -8.79 13.39 5.57
CA ALA A 46 -9.58 14.51 5.03
C ALA A 46 -10.32 14.16 3.73
N HIS A 47 -9.98 13.04 3.10
CA HIS A 47 -10.55 12.62 1.83
C HIS A 47 -11.66 11.61 2.08
N ARG A 48 -12.77 11.78 1.37
CA ARG A 48 -13.84 10.80 1.29
C ARG A 48 -13.88 10.27 -0.13
N TRP A 49 -13.36 9.07 -0.32
CA TRP A 49 -13.49 8.36 -1.58
C TRP A 49 -14.74 7.49 -1.57
N SER A 50 -15.38 7.36 -2.72
CA SER A 50 -16.50 6.44 -2.94
C SER A 50 -16.17 5.65 -4.21
N LEU A 51 -15.13 4.82 -4.12
CA LEU A 51 -14.71 3.93 -5.20
C LEU A 51 -15.38 2.58 -4.99
N ALA A 52 -16.58 2.41 -5.54
CA ALA A 52 -17.36 1.17 -5.42
C ALA A 52 -17.19 0.26 -6.66
N GLY A 53 -16.65 0.78 -7.76
CA GLY A 53 -16.43 0.03 -8.99
C GLY A 53 -15.23 -0.91 -8.96
N ARG A 54 -14.96 -1.56 -10.11
CA ARG A 54 -13.71 -2.29 -10.37
C ARG A 54 -12.58 -1.28 -10.57
N LEU A 55 -11.39 -1.57 -10.06
CA LEU A 55 -10.30 -0.61 -10.00
C LEU A 55 -9.10 -1.06 -10.85
N HIS A 56 -8.49 -0.09 -11.51
CA HIS A 56 -7.12 -0.16 -11.99
C HIS A 56 -6.25 0.74 -11.13
N VAL A 57 -5.25 0.14 -10.49
CA VAL A 57 -4.29 0.82 -9.60
C VAL A 57 -2.91 0.81 -10.25
N ARG A 58 -2.34 1.99 -10.49
CA ARG A 58 -0.94 2.15 -10.91
C ARG A 58 -0.13 2.67 -9.74
N VAL A 59 1.02 2.07 -9.50
CA VAL A 59 1.93 2.45 -8.41
C VAL A 59 3.32 2.69 -8.96
N THR A 60 3.83 3.89 -8.77
CA THR A 60 5.25 4.23 -9.02
C THR A 60 5.96 4.29 -7.67
N LEU A 61 6.88 3.35 -7.44
CA LEU A 61 7.68 3.27 -6.21
C LEU A 61 8.98 4.05 -6.37
N CYS A 62 9.06 5.21 -5.72
CA CYS A 62 10.24 6.07 -5.69
C CYS A 62 11.11 5.74 -4.48
N ALA A 63 12.17 4.95 -4.68
CA ALA A 63 12.95 4.39 -3.57
C ALA A 63 13.80 5.46 -2.84
N PRO A 64 14.05 5.28 -1.52
CA PRO A 64 14.92 6.19 -0.76
C PRO A 64 16.39 6.12 -1.16
N THR A 65 16.80 5.04 -1.83
CA THR A 65 18.19 4.79 -2.24
C THR A 65 18.20 4.00 -3.55
N ARG A 66 19.38 3.91 -4.19
CA ARG A 66 19.62 3.09 -5.40
C ARG A 66 19.73 1.58 -5.13
N ARG A 67 19.47 1.12 -3.90
CA ARG A 67 19.54 -0.32 -3.60
C ARG A 67 18.47 -1.06 -4.40
N PRO A 68 18.77 -2.26 -4.93
CA PRO A 68 17.76 -3.11 -5.54
C PRO A 68 16.61 -3.35 -4.56
N ILE A 69 15.39 -3.20 -5.05
CA ILE A 69 14.17 -3.48 -4.29
C ILE A 69 13.29 -4.46 -5.05
N ASP A 70 12.49 -5.17 -4.28
CA ASP A 70 11.42 -6.01 -4.77
C ASP A 70 10.11 -5.20 -4.75
N LEU A 71 9.42 -5.12 -5.89
CA LEU A 71 8.27 -4.21 -6.08
C LEU A 71 7.02 -4.73 -5.38
N ASP A 72 6.69 -6.01 -5.58
CA ASP A 72 5.55 -6.69 -4.96
C ASP A 72 5.66 -6.74 -3.43
N ASN A 73 6.88 -6.90 -2.91
CA ASN A 73 7.19 -6.89 -1.47
C ASN A 73 6.76 -5.60 -0.77
N ARG A 74 6.64 -4.50 -1.51
CA ARG A 74 6.19 -3.21 -0.98
C ARG A 74 4.74 -2.93 -1.31
N LEU A 75 4.32 -3.35 -2.50
CA LEU A 75 2.96 -3.20 -3.01
C LEU A 75 1.91 -3.76 -2.04
N LYS A 76 2.12 -4.96 -1.49
CA LYS A 76 1.12 -5.58 -0.61
C LYS A 76 0.81 -4.72 0.63
N GLY A 77 1.84 -4.16 1.28
CA GLY A 77 1.67 -3.33 2.48
C GLY A 77 1.01 -1.98 2.15
N LEU A 78 1.30 -1.43 0.98
CA LEU A 78 0.67 -0.22 0.45
C LEU A 78 -0.84 -0.41 0.23
N LEU A 79 -1.24 -1.47 -0.48
CA LEU A 79 -2.65 -1.76 -0.79
C LEU A 79 -3.46 -2.05 0.48
N ASP A 80 -2.92 -2.82 1.42
CA ASP A 80 -3.56 -3.09 2.72
C ASP A 80 -3.78 -1.80 3.54
N ALA A 81 -2.80 -0.89 3.55
CA ALA A 81 -2.93 0.38 4.24
C ALA A 81 -3.98 1.31 3.58
N MET A 82 -4.05 1.32 2.24
CA MET A 82 -5.04 2.08 1.48
C MET A 82 -6.47 1.59 1.71
N GLN A 83 -6.69 0.27 1.72
CA GLN A 83 -8.00 -0.30 2.08
C GLN A 83 -8.38 0.11 3.51
N HIS A 84 -7.45 -0.01 4.46
CA HIS A 84 -7.72 0.38 5.85
C HIS A 84 -7.99 1.89 6.02
N ALA A 85 -7.44 2.72 5.12
CA ALA A 85 -7.70 4.15 5.07
C ALA A 85 -9.00 4.52 4.33
N GLY A 86 -9.74 3.54 3.80
CA GLY A 86 -11.01 3.76 3.12
C GLY A 86 -10.86 4.33 1.71
N VAL A 87 -9.74 4.07 1.02
CA VAL A 87 -9.58 4.44 -0.40
C VAL A 87 -10.55 3.64 -1.27
N TYR A 88 -10.72 2.37 -0.93
CA TYR A 88 -11.69 1.42 -1.49
C TYR A 88 -12.10 0.43 -0.38
N ASP A 89 -13.24 -0.23 -0.56
CA ASP A 89 -13.85 -1.08 0.47
C ASP A 89 -13.14 -2.44 0.57
N ASP A 90 -12.79 -3.01 -0.59
CA ASP A 90 -12.19 -4.33 -0.71
C ASP A 90 -11.04 -4.32 -1.72
N ASP A 91 -9.88 -4.89 -1.38
CA ASP A 91 -8.78 -5.06 -2.33
C ASP A 91 -9.18 -6.00 -3.48
N GLY A 92 -10.18 -6.86 -3.25
CA GLY A 92 -10.89 -7.62 -4.27
C GLY A 92 -11.52 -6.76 -5.37
N GLN A 93 -11.70 -5.45 -5.20
CA GLN A 93 -12.16 -4.53 -6.26
C GLN A 93 -11.11 -4.30 -7.36
N ILE A 94 -9.84 -4.57 -7.09
CA ILE A 94 -8.76 -4.23 -8.02
C ILE A 94 -8.58 -5.35 -9.06
N ASP A 95 -8.98 -5.07 -10.30
CA ASP A 95 -8.80 -5.99 -11.44
C ASP A 95 -7.43 -5.89 -12.10
N ARG A 96 -6.84 -4.69 -12.06
CA ARG A 96 -5.54 -4.43 -12.67
C ARG A 96 -4.65 -3.69 -11.70
N ILE A 97 -3.44 -4.22 -11.51
CA ILE A 97 -2.39 -3.56 -10.73
C ILE A 97 -1.15 -3.46 -11.61
N GLU A 98 -0.63 -2.25 -11.74
CA GLU A 98 0.66 -1.99 -12.35
C GLU A 98 1.58 -1.42 -11.29
N VAL A 99 2.80 -1.95 -11.22
CA VAL A 99 3.84 -1.43 -10.34
C VAL A 99 5.12 -1.23 -11.12
N GLU A 100 5.71 -0.05 -10.97
CA GLU A 100 6.94 0.33 -11.65
C GLU A 100 7.92 1.03 -10.69
N ARG A 101 9.19 1.08 -11.08
CA ARG A 101 10.22 1.84 -10.36
C ARG A 101 10.17 3.29 -10.81
N GLY A 102 10.08 4.20 -9.84
CA GLY A 102 10.25 5.63 -10.07
C GLY A 102 11.69 6.09 -9.86
N GLU A 103 11.85 7.41 -9.80
CA GLU A 103 13.13 8.02 -9.44
C GLU A 103 13.48 7.78 -7.96
N VAL A 104 14.76 7.96 -7.62
CA VAL A 104 15.20 7.91 -6.22
C VAL A 104 14.88 9.25 -5.56
N ILE A 105 14.07 9.21 -4.51
CA ILE A 105 13.64 10.39 -3.75
C ILE A 105 14.08 10.22 -2.30
N GLU A 106 14.66 11.25 -1.69
CA GLU A 106 15.05 11.20 -0.27
C GLU A 106 13.85 10.84 0.62
N GLY A 107 14.03 9.87 1.52
CA GLY A 107 12.93 9.33 2.36
C GLY A 107 11.99 8.36 1.63
N GLY A 108 11.97 8.38 0.29
CA GLY A 108 11.15 7.53 -0.56
C GLY A 108 9.67 7.90 -0.57
N SER A 109 8.97 7.51 -1.64
CA SER A 109 7.55 7.81 -1.83
C SER A 109 6.87 6.71 -2.66
N ALA A 110 5.56 6.59 -2.52
CA ALA A 110 4.70 5.77 -3.36
C ALA A 110 3.65 6.67 -4.01
N LEU A 111 3.75 6.83 -5.33
CA LEU A 111 2.77 7.57 -6.12
C LEU A 111 1.73 6.58 -6.60
N VAL A 112 0.47 6.82 -6.26
CA VAL A 112 -0.64 5.92 -6.56
C VAL A 112 -1.64 6.64 -7.44
N GLU A 113 -1.97 6.04 -8.57
CA GLU A 113 -3.07 6.48 -9.44
C GLU A 113 -4.15 5.40 -9.47
N ILE A 114 -5.41 5.80 -9.24
CA ILE A 114 -6.55 4.90 -9.20
C ILE A 114 -7.61 5.36 -10.19
N THR A 115 -8.06 4.45 -11.04
CA THR A 115 -9.16 4.68 -11.98
C THR A 115 -10.21 3.59 -11.81
N GLU A 116 -11.48 3.98 -11.74
CA GLU A 116 -12.58 3.02 -11.93
C GLU A 116 -12.55 2.54 -13.38
N VAL A 117 -12.62 1.23 -13.55
CA VAL A 117 -12.75 0.58 -14.85
C VAL A 117 -14.23 0.64 -15.20
N ILE A 118 -14.55 1.37 -16.28
CA ILE A 118 -15.88 1.32 -16.87
C ILE A 118 -15.96 -0.01 -17.61
N ALA A 119 -16.88 -0.88 -17.18
CA ALA A 119 -17.20 -2.11 -17.89
C ALA A 119 -17.90 -1.81 -19.22
#